data_AF-A0A803Q1Q8-F1
#
_entry.id   AF-A0A803Q1Q8-F1
#
_cell.length_a   1.000
_cell.length_b   1.000
_cell.length_c   1.000
_cell.angle_alpha   90.00
_cell.angle_beta   90.00
_cell.angle_gamma   90.00
#
_symmetry.space_group_name_H-M   'P 1'
#
loop_
_entity.id
_entity.type
_entity.pdbx_description
1 polymer ?
#
loop_
_entity_poly.entity_id
_entity_poly.type
_entity_poly.pdbx_seq_one_letter_code
_entity_poly.pdbx_strand_id
1 'polypeptide(L)'
;MDSWNKPVAGIGLERLAQKMFRLKHELKIFSRNNVGDVAMEYKEVMIAKDRYTQLLRQQSKIKWIKFNDKNSRYFHMAMRKTRMENRITTFMKGDTIVDNFKEVVKPFVNHFETFLGIKSNASGSIDVNCIKQGKCLNLEQQVNLIRPFNKGRQESFV
;
A
#
# COMPACT_ATOMS: atom_id res chain seq x y z
N MET A 1 44.02 -2.18 -2.02
CA MET A 1 45.09 -2.45 -3.01
C MET A 1 46.30 -3.16 -2.41
N ASP A 2 46.46 -3.12 -1.08
CA ASP A 2 47.63 -3.69 -0.36
C ASP A 2 47.76 -5.21 -0.54
N SER A 3 46.65 -5.92 -0.70
CA SER A 3 46.61 -7.35 -0.96
C SER A 3 47.21 -7.75 -2.32
N TRP A 4 47.55 -6.85 -3.24
CA TRP A 4 48.29 -7.19 -4.47
C TRP A 4 49.82 -7.18 -4.28
N ASN A 5 50.30 -6.29 -3.41
CA ASN A 5 51.73 -6.02 -3.21
C ASN A 5 52.40 -6.99 -2.21
N LYS A 6 51.60 -7.75 -1.44
CA LYS A 6 52.14 -8.79 -0.53
C LYS A 6 52.92 -9.86 -1.31
N PRO A 7 54.14 -10.24 -0.86
CA PRO A 7 54.96 -11.22 -1.55
C PRO A 7 54.27 -12.60 -1.58
N VAL A 8 54.55 -13.37 -2.63
CA VAL A 8 54.09 -14.74 -2.80
C VAL A 8 55.23 -15.58 -3.37
N ALA A 9 55.32 -16.82 -2.90
CA ALA A 9 56.33 -17.80 -3.29
C ALA A 9 56.11 -18.29 -4.74
N GLY A 10 57.10 -18.97 -5.31
CA GLY A 10 57.04 -19.47 -6.69
C GLY A 10 57.64 -18.51 -7.71
N ILE A 11 57.56 -18.88 -9.00
CA ILE A 11 58.25 -18.20 -10.10
C ILE A 11 57.26 -17.91 -11.24
N GLY A 12 57.42 -16.78 -11.92
CA GLY A 12 56.66 -16.45 -13.12
C GLY A 12 55.14 -16.56 -12.94
N LEU A 13 54.51 -17.46 -13.70
CA LEU A 13 53.05 -17.64 -13.77
C LEU A 13 52.44 -18.13 -12.45
N GLU A 14 53.20 -18.89 -11.65
CA GLU A 14 52.72 -19.42 -10.37
C GLU A 14 52.43 -18.28 -9.38
N ARG A 15 53.34 -17.29 -9.31
CA ARG A 15 53.12 -16.09 -8.48
C ARG A 15 51.89 -15.32 -8.92
N LEU A 16 51.67 -15.21 -10.24
CA LEU A 16 50.51 -14.54 -10.79
C LEU A 16 49.21 -15.26 -10.37
N ALA A 17 49.16 -16.58 -10.52
CA ALA A 17 48.01 -17.37 -10.12
C ALA A 17 47.71 -17.25 -8.61
N GLN A 18 48.73 -17.33 -7.76
CA GLN A 18 48.56 -17.17 -6.32
C GLN A 18 48.07 -15.76 -5.95
N LYS A 19 48.57 -14.70 -6.62
CA LYS A 19 48.04 -13.34 -6.44
C LYS A 19 46.58 -13.23 -6.87
N MET A 20 46.18 -13.91 -7.96
CA MET A 20 44.78 -13.94 -8.41
C MET A 20 43.86 -14.65 -7.42
N PHE A 21 44.29 -15.78 -6.86
CA PHE A 21 43.52 -16.47 -5.80
C PHE A 21 43.34 -15.58 -4.56
N ARG A 22 44.39 -14.89 -4.16
CA ARG A 22 44.32 -13.94 -3.04
C ARG A 22 43.37 -12.80 -3.33
N LEU A 23 43.47 -12.16 -4.50
CA LEU A 23 42.54 -11.10 -4.90
C LEU A 23 41.09 -11.60 -4.97
N LYS A 24 40.85 -12.79 -5.51
CA LYS A 24 39.51 -13.41 -5.53
C LYS A 24 38.93 -13.53 -4.12
N HIS A 25 39.74 -14.01 -3.17
CA HIS A 25 39.32 -14.15 -1.77
C HIS A 25 39.00 -12.79 -1.13
N GLU A 26 39.89 -11.81 -1.32
CA GLU A 26 39.72 -10.45 -0.80
C GLU A 26 38.47 -9.77 -1.38
N LEU A 27 38.23 -9.92 -2.68
CA LEU A 27 37.03 -9.41 -3.35
C LEU A 27 35.75 -10.10 -2.84
N LYS A 28 35.81 -11.39 -2.55
CA LYS A 28 34.68 -12.12 -1.97
C LYS A 28 34.35 -11.63 -0.57
N ILE A 29 35.35 -11.37 0.27
CA ILE A 29 35.18 -10.79 1.60
C ILE A 29 34.63 -9.36 1.48
N PHE A 30 35.25 -8.53 0.63
CA PHE A 30 34.83 -7.15 0.41
C PHE A 30 33.37 -7.08 -0.08
N SER A 31 32.99 -7.93 -1.03
CA SER A 31 31.62 -8.02 -1.53
C SER A 31 30.65 -8.42 -0.42
N ARG A 32 31.00 -9.40 0.41
CA ARG A 32 30.15 -9.83 1.52
C ARG A 32 29.97 -8.73 2.58
N ASN A 33 31.05 -8.04 2.95
CA ASN A 33 31.03 -7.06 4.03
C ASN A 33 30.47 -5.70 3.61
N ASN A 34 30.61 -5.28 2.35
CA ASN A 34 30.11 -3.97 1.91
C ASN A 34 28.78 -4.06 1.16
N VAL A 35 28.57 -5.10 0.36
CA VAL A 35 27.32 -5.25 -0.42
C VAL A 35 26.33 -6.15 0.32
N GLY A 36 26.82 -7.23 0.93
CA GLY A 36 25.98 -8.15 1.71
C GLY A 36 25.42 -7.52 2.97
N ASP A 37 26.20 -6.70 3.68
CA ASP A 37 25.79 -6.04 4.92
C ASP A 37 24.65 -5.04 4.70
N VAL A 38 24.78 -4.19 3.67
CA VAL A 38 23.72 -3.25 3.25
C VAL A 38 22.43 -3.99 2.86
N ALA A 39 22.53 -5.13 2.19
CA ALA A 39 21.37 -5.93 1.82
C ALA A 39 20.71 -6.62 3.03
N MET A 40 21.49 -6.99 4.05
CA MET A 40 20.97 -7.54 5.30
C MET A 40 20.29 -6.45 6.13
N GLU A 41 20.93 -5.30 6.30
CA GLU A 41 20.38 -4.14 7.01
C GLU A 41 19.04 -3.70 6.41
N TYR A 42 18.95 -3.59 5.08
CA TYR A 42 17.69 -3.28 4.41
C TYR A 42 16.58 -4.29 4.71
N LYS A 43 16.90 -5.60 4.72
CA LYS A 43 15.94 -6.65 5.06
C LYS A 43 15.47 -6.55 6.51
N GLU A 44 16.38 -6.26 7.44
CA GLU A 44 16.04 -6.08 8.85
C GLU A 44 15.09 -4.91 9.07
N VAL A 45 15.38 -3.76 8.44
CA VAL A 45 14.50 -2.59 8.47
C VAL A 45 13.13 -2.91 7.88
N MET A 46 13.08 -3.62 6.76
CA MET A 46 11.82 -4.03 6.13
C MET A 46 11.00 -4.97 7.03
N ILE A 47 11.63 -5.95 7.67
CA ILE A 47 10.98 -6.84 8.64
C ILE A 47 10.48 -6.06 9.86
N ALA A 48 11.27 -5.12 10.37
CA ALA A 48 10.87 -4.28 11.50
C ALA A 48 9.64 -3.41 11.14
N LYS A 49 9.63 -2.82 9.94
CA LYS A 49 8.48 -2.08 9.40
C LYS A 49 7.24 -2.97 9.31
N ASP A 50 7.37 -4.18 8.76
CA ASP A 50 6.23 -5.10 8.64
C ASP A 50 5.68 -5.50 10.01
N ARG A 51 6.55 -5.83 10.97
CA ARG A 51 6.15 -6.13 12.35
C ARG A 51 5.41 -4.95 13.00
N TYR A 52 5.93 -3.74 12.83
CA TYR A 52 5.29 -2.54 13.35
C TYR A 52 3.90 -2.32 12.75
N THR A 53 3.74 -2.45 11.43
CA THR A 53 2.44 -2.32 10.78
C THR A 53 1.44 -3.40 11.23
N GLN A 54 1.91 -4.63 11.44
CA GLN A 54 1.08 -5.72 11.99
C GLN A 54 0.60 -5.39 13.41
N LEU A 55 1.48 -4.89 14.27
CA LEU A 55 1.13 -4.47 15.63
C LEU A 55 0.06 -3.37 15.63
N LEU A 56 0.21 -2.34 14.78
CA LEU A 56 -0.78 -1.27 14.64
C LEU A 56 -2.15 -1.79 14.19
N ARG A 57 -2.17 -2.75 13.26
CA ARG A 57 -3.41 -3.42 12.81
C ARG A 57 -4.07 -4.21 13.93
N GLN A 58 -3.28 -4.96 14.71
CA GLN A 58 -3.80 -5.73 15.85
C GLN A 58 -4.38 -4.82 16.93
N GLN A 59 -3.67 -3.75 17.32
CA GLN A 59 -4.16 -2.76 18.28
C GLN A 59 -5.46 -2.12 17.80
N SER A 60 -5.53 -1.76 16.51
CA SER A 60 -6.75 -1.24 15.91
C SER A 60 -7.89 -2.26 16.01
N LYS A 61 -7.66 -3.53 15.63
CA LYS A 61 -8.67 -4.60 15.72
C LYS A 61 -9.18 -4.82 17.14
N ILE A 62 -8.28 -4.84 18.14
CA ILE A 62 -8.65 -4.95 19.56
C ILE A 62 -9.52 -3.76 19.97
N LYS A 63 -9.14 -2.55 19.57
CA LYS A 63 -9.92 -1.33 19.82
C LYS A 63 -11.33 -1.46 19.21
N TRP A 64 -11.42 -1.86 17.95
CA TRP A 64 -12.68 -2.05 17.24
C TRP A 64 -13.58 -3.10 17.90
N ILE A 65 -13.02 -4.25 18.29
CA ILE A 65 -13.75 -5.31 19.01
C ILE A 65 -14.24 -4.79 20.37
N LYS A 66 -13.39 -4.08 21.12
CA LYS A 66 -13.71 -3.56 22.46
C LYS A 66 -14.87 -2.56 22.43
N PHE A 67 -14.93 -1.70 21.41
CA PHE A 67 -15.95 -0.66 21.31
C PHE A 67 -17.21 -1.08 20.52
N ASN A 68 -17.19 -2.28 19.91
CA ASN A 68 -18.26 -2.91 19.12
C ASN A 68 -18.72 -2.07 17.90
N ASP A 69 -19.21 -2.71 16.85
CA ASP A 69 -19.78 -2.06 15.65
C ASP A 69 -21.20 -1.50 15.89
N LYS A 70 -21.55 -1.29 17.16
CA LYS A 70 -22.72 -0.49 17.48
C LYS A 70 -22.30 0.92 17.13
N ASN A 71 -22.93 1.55 16.13
CA ASN A 71 -22.87 2.98 15.79
C ASN A 71 -23.07 3.86 17.05
N SER A 72 -22.09 3.85 17.93
CA SER A 72 -22.16 4.38 19.27
C SER A 72 -21.70 5.81 19.22
N ARG A 73 -22.14 6.61 20.19
CA ARG A 73 -21.65 7.98 20.32
C ARG A 73 -20.12 8.03 20.36
N TYR A 74 -19.48 7.06 21.02
CA TYR A 74 -18.03 6.93 21.06
C TYR A 74 -17.40 6.73 19.67
N PHE A 75 -17.96 5.83 18.85
CA PHE A 75 -17.50 5.60 17.48
C PHE A 75 -17.52 6.87 16.64
N HIS A 76 -18.65 7.59 16.64
CA HIS A 76 -18.77 8.83 15.88
C HIS A 76 -17.83 9.93 16.39
N MET A 77 -17.63 10.03 17.71
CA MET A 77 -16.65 10.96 18.28
C MET A 77 -15.21 10.60 17.91
N ALA A 78 -14.84 9.32 17.97
CA ALA A 78 -13.52 8.84 17.57
C ALA A 78 -13.26 9.11 16.07
N MET A 79 -14.23 8.81 15.21
CA MET A 79 -14.16 9.12 13.77
C MET A 79 -14.05 10.62 13.51
N ARG A 80 -14.80 11.45 14.23
CA ARG A 80 -14.69 12.91 14.13
C ARG A 80 -13.30 13.40 14.53
N LYS A 81 -12.75 12.88 15.64
CA LYS A 81 -11.39 13.19 16.08
C LYS A 81 -10.35 12.81 15.01
N THR A 82 -10.38 11.57 14.52
CA THR A 82 -9.48 11.12 13.45
C THR A 82 -9.60 11.97 12.18
N ARG A 83 -10.82 12.35 11.77
CA ARG A 83 -11.03 13.26 10.63
C ARG A 83 -10.42 14.64 10.85
N MET A 84 -10.48 15.17 12.08
CA MET A 84 -9.87 16.46 12.42
C MET A 84 -8.34 16.37 12.45
N GLU A 85 -7.79 15.31 13.02
CA GLU A 85 -6.33 15.06 13.07
C GLU A 85 -5.74 14.83 11.68
N ASN A 86 -6.46 14.10 10.82
CA ASN A 86 -6.02 13.82 9.45
C ASN A 86 -6.38 14.93 8.46
N ARG A 87 -6.92 16.07 8.94
CA ARG A 87 -7.25 17.19 8.05
C ARG A 87 -5.96 17.85 7.58
N ILE A 88 -5.72 17.78 6.27
CA ILE A 88 -4.64 18.54 5.64
C ILE A 88 -5.04 20.01 5.65
N THR A 89 -4.38 20.81 6.48
CA THR A 89 -4.62 22.26 6.61
C THR A 89 -3.59 23.10 5.88
N THR A 90 -2.42 22.54 5.61
CA THR A 90 -1.33 23.21 4.90
C THR A 90 -0.64 22.24 3.95
N PHE A 91 -0.06 22.75 2.88
CA PHE A 91 0.85 21.99 2.04
C PHE A 91 1.95 22.89 1.49
N MET A 92 3.10 22.30 1.16
CA MET A 92 4.22 23.01 0.55
C MET A 92 4.12 22.97 -0.97
N LYS A 93 4.27 24.13 -1.59
CA LYS A 93 4.41 24.28 -3.04
C LYS A 93 5.79 24.90 -3.32
N GLY A 94 6.79 24.04 -3.50
CA GLY A 94 8.19 24.48 -3.49
C GLY A 94 8.57 25.02 -2.10
N ASP A 95 9.10 26.23 -2.04
CA ASP A 95 9.50 26.88 -0.77
C ASP A 95 8.36 27.68 -0.10
N THR A 96 7.16 27.71 -0.70
CA THR A 96 6.02 28.45 -0.15
C THR A 96 5.08 27.51 0.60
N ILE A 97 4.73 27.89 1.83
CA ILE A 97 3.67 27.24 2.62
C ILE A 97 2.33 27.85 2.22
N VAL A 98 1.39 27.00 1.81
CA VAL A 98 0.02 27.40 1.49
C VAL A 98 -0.88 26.89 2.60
N ASP A 99 -1.64 27.79 3.24
CA ASP A 99 -2.53 27.51 4.38
C ASP A 99 -4.00 27.88 4.12
N ASN A 100 -4.29 28.56 3.02
CA ASN A 100 -5.65 28.85 2.60
C ASN A 100 -6.37 27.57 2.18
N PHE A 101 -7.44 27.20 2.89
CA PHE A 101 -8.18 25.97 2.65
C PHE A 101 -8.56 25.74 1.17
N LYS A 102 -9.00 26.77 0.44
CA LYS A 102 -9.36 26.63 -0.99
C LYS A 102 -8.14 26.28 -1.84
N GLU A 103 -7.01 26.89 -1.54
CA GLU A 103 -5.75 26.69 -2.25
C GLU A 103 -5.09 25.37 -1.86
N VAL A 104 -5.28 24.91 -0.63
CA VAL A 104 -4.86 23.60 -0.15
C VAL A 104 -5.61 22.49 -0.88
N VAL A 105 -6.93 22.59 -1.03
CA VAL A 105 -7.76 21.53 -1.63
C VAL A 105 -7.54 21.40 -3.14
N LYS A 106 -7.37 22.52 -3.86
CA LYS A 106 -7.34 22.56 -5.33
C LYS A 106 -6.33 21.61 -5.97
N PRO A 107 -5.04 21.54 -5.53
CA PRO A 107 -4.06 20.61 -6.09
C PRO A 107 -4.44 19.14 -5.93
N PHE A 108 -5.00 18.75 -4.78
CA PHE A 108 -5.42 17.36 -4.54
C PHE A 108 -6.59 16.99 -5.45
N VAL A 109 -7.61 17.85 -5.53
CA VAL A 109 -8.76 17.62 -6.43
C VAL A 109 -8.28 17.49 -7.87
N ASN A 110 -7.46 18.44 -8.34
CA ASN A 110 -6.95 18.44 -9.72
C ASN A 110 -6.10 17.18 -10.02
N HIS A 111 -5.29 16.73 -9.06
CA HIS A 111 -4.51 15.49 -9.19
C HIS A 111 -5.44 14.30 -9.41
N PHE A 112 -6.48 14.14 -8.58
CA PHE A 112 -7.40 13.01 -8.69
C PHE A 112 -8.35 13.12 -9.88
N GLU A 113 -8.77 14.31 -10.28
CA GLU A 113 -9.53 14.52 -11.53
C GLU A 113 -8.72 14.08 -12.75
N THR A 114 -7.42 14.36 -12.76
CA THR A 114 -6.52 13.92 -13.83
C THR A 114 -6.26 12.42 -13.74
N PHE A 115 -5.96 11.92 -12.53
CA PHE A 115 -5.59 10.52 -12.29
C PHE A 115 -6.73 9.54 -12.54
N LEU A 116 -7.95 9.87 -12.09
CA LEU A 116 -9.15 9.06 -12.30
C LEU A 116 -9.73 9.25 -13.71
N GLY A 117 -9.19 10.19 -14.48
CA GLY A 117 -9.66 10.54 -15.81
C GLY A 117 -10.75 11.61 -15.77
N ILE A 118 -10.75 12.42 -16.83
CA ILE A 118 -11.83 13.36 -17.13
C ILE A 118 -13.04 12.54 -17.60
N LYS A 119 -14.26 12.97 -17.25
CA LYS A 119 -15.51 12.38 -17.76
C LYS A 119 -15.35 12.10 -19.26
N SER A 120 -15.40 10.83 -19.65
CA SER A 120 -15.41 10.49 -21.07
C SER A 120 -16.70 11.01 -21.69
N ASN A 121 -16.63 11.51 -22.93
CA ASN A 121 -17.83 11.82 -23.71
C ASN A 121 -18.70 10.57 -23.99
N ALA A 122 -18.24 9.38 -23.59
CA ALA A 122 -19.02 8.15 -23.53
C ALA A 122 -20.14 8.18 -22.46
N SER A 123 -20.28 9.27 -21.69
CA SER A 123 -21.49 9.58 -20.93
C SER A 123 -22.64 10.08 -21.82
N GLY A 124 -22.52 10.00 -23.14
CA GLY A 124 -23.67 10.01 -24.04
C GLY A 124 -24.70 8.98 -23.55
N SER A 125 -25.96 9.40 -23.52
CA SER A 125 -27.16 8.60 -23.20
C SER A 125 -26.87 7.09 -23.22
N ILE A 126 -26.91 6.44 -22.05
CA ILE A 126 -26.77 4.99 -21.96
C ILE A 126 -27.72 4.37 -22.98
N ASP A 127 -27.20 3.54 -23.90
CA ASP A 127 -28.04 2.91 -24.90
C ASP A 127 -29.02 1.96 -24.20
N VAL A 128 -30.27 2.38 -24.12
CA VAL A 128 -31.36 1.62 -23.49
C VAL A 128 -31.55 0.28 -24.21
N ASN A 129 -31.18 0.18 -25.49
CA ASN A 129 -31.24 -1.09 -26.22
C ASN A 129 -30.18 -2.07 -25.73
N CYS A 130 -28.98 -1.60 -25.39
CA CYS A 130 -27.94 -2.42 -24.76
C CYS A 130 -28.39 -2.98 -23.40
N ILE A 131 -29.05 -2.17 -22.57
CA ILE A 131 -29.62 -2.63 -21.28
C ILE A 131 -30.68 -3.71 -21.51
N LYS A 132 -31.56 -3.52 -22.50
CA LYS A 132 -32.64 -4.46 -22.84
C LYS A 132 -32.15 -5.78 -23.44
N GLN A 133 -30.93 -5.84 -23.97
CA GLN A 133 -30.31 -7.08 -24.45
C GLN A 133 -29.80 -7.96 -23.30
N GLY A 134 -29.56 -7.38 -22.13
CA GLY A 134 -29.18 -8.12 -20.93
C GLY A 134 -30.37 -8.85 -20.29
N LYS A 135 -30.07 -9.82 -19.41
CA LYS A 135 -31.10 -10.47 -18.59
C LYS A 135 -31.75 -9.43 -17.68
N CYS A 136 -32.99 -9.08 -17.98
CA CYS A 136 -33.81 -8.19 -17.17
C CYS A 136 -34.69 -9.01 -16.20
N LEU A 137 -34.93 -8.48 -15.01
CA LEU A 137 -35.81 -9.14 -14.04
C LEU A 137 -37.25 -9.19 -14.58
N ASN A 138 -37.87 -10.36 -14.51
CA ASN A 138 -39.30 -10.48 -14.81
C ASN A 138 -40.15 -9.89 -13.68
N LEU A 139 -41.44 -9.69 -13.94
CA LEU A 139 -42.36 -9.05 -12.99
C LEU A 139 -42.38 -9.77 -11.63
N GLU A 140 -42.36 -11.10 -11.65
CA GLU A 140 -42.36 -11.93 -10.44
C GLU A 140 -41.10 -11.73 -9.59
N GLN A 141 -39.93 -11.67 -10.22
CA GLN A 141 -38.66 -11.39 -9.54
C GLN A 141 -38.65 -9.98 -8.95
N GLN A 142 -39.17 -8.99 -9.66
CA GLN A 142 -39.26 -7.62 -9.17
C GLN A 142 -40.16 -7.53 -7.94
N VAL A 143 -41.35 -8.15 -7.98
CA VAL A 143 -42.30 -8.22 -6.85
C VAL A 143 -41.67 -8.94 -5.65
N ASN A 144 -40.90 -10.00 -5.89
CA ASN A 144 -40.21 -10.73 -4.83
C ASN A 144 -39.09 -9.94 -4.14
N LEU A 145 -38.48 -8.96 -4.82
CA LEU A 145 -37.44 -8.11 -4.24
C LEU A 145 -38.01 -6.96 -3.39
N ILE A 146 -39.22 -6.49 -3.69
CA ILE A 146 -39.86 -5.39 -2.95
C ILE A 146 -40.77 -5.87 -1.82
N ARG A 147 -40.99 -7.17 -1.68
CA ARG A 147 -41.83 -7.71 -0.61
C ARG A 147 -41.20 -7.46 0.78
N PRO A 148 -42.01 -7.20 1.82
CA PRO A 148 -41.51 -7.04 3.19
C PRO A 148 -40.70 -8.25 3.63
N PHE A 149 -39.54 -8.00 4.27
CA PHE A 149 -38.72 -9.07 4.81
C PHE A 149 -39.36 -9.65 6.07
N ASN A 150 -39.93 -10.84 5.95
CA ASN A 150 -40.51 -11.57 7.08
C ASN A 150 -39.45 -12.52 7.63
N LYS A 151 -39.04 -12.32 8.88
CA LYS A 151 -37.93 -13.01 9.59
C LYS A 151 -38.16 -14.52 9.82
N GLY A 152 -39.12 -15.14 9.14
CA GLY A 152 -39.71 -16.45 9.46
C GLY A 152 -39.53 -17.52 8.39
N ARG A 153 -38.44 -17.54 7.62
CA ARG A 153 -38.11 -18.67 6.76
C ARG A 153 -36.73 -19.22 7.13
N GLN A 154 -36.72 -20.13 8.10
CA GLN A 154 -35.65 -21.13 8.18
C GLN A 154 -35.85 -22.03 6.97
N GLU A 155 -35.02 -21.86 5.94
CA GLU A 155 -34.86 -22.89 4.91
C GLU A 155 -34.03 -24.01 5.53
N SER A 156 -34.74 -25.06 5.95
CA SER A 156 -34.20 -26.39 6.16
C SER A 156 -33.58 -26.85 4.84
N PHE A 157 -32.26 -26.85 4.79
CA PHE A 157 -31.52 -27.60 3.79
C PHE A 157 -31.75 -29.09 4.09
N VAL A 158 -32.48 -29.76 3.19
CA VAL A 158 -32.26 -31.17 2.89
C VAL A 158 -31.30 -31.22 1.71
#